data_AF-A0A963NA65-F1
#
_entry.id   AF-A0A963NA65-F1
#
_cell.length_a   1.000
_cell.length_b   1.000
_cell.length_c   1.000
_cell.angle_alpha   90.00
_cell.angle_beta   90.00
_cell.angle_gamma   90.00
#
_symmetry.space_group_name_H-M   'P 1'
#
loop_
_entity.id
_entity.type
_entity.pdbx_description
1 polymer ?
#
loop_
_entity_poly.entity_id
_entity_poly.type
_entity_poly.pdbx_seq_one_letter_code
_entity_poly.pdbx_strand_id
1 'polypeptide(L)'
;VIQWLMFQMGGIGPMMGQANVFFRYFPEKIQPAIDRYQGECRRLFRVLDGRLRDHEFLAGDYSIADIANWAWVRTHRWSGVDVDDLPHLRRWRDQIRLRPAVVRGINNPPSAIDRDGDDEQARRFAEEARKMLETGQSAR
;
A
#
# COMPACT_ATOMS: atom_id res chain seq x y z
N VAL A 1 1.56 20.37 -2.44
CA VAL A 1 1.34 19.31 -1.41
C VAL A 1 -0.09 18.76 -1.43
N ILE A 2 -1.13 19.58 -1.19
CA ILE A 2 -2.51 19.09 -0.99
C ILE A 2 -3.06 18.22 -2.13
N GLN A 3 -2.78 18.54 -3.39
CA GLN A 3 -3.23 17.73 -4.53
C GLN A 3 -2.77 16.27 -4.44
N TRP A 4 -1.49 16.04 -4.09
CA TRP A 4 -0.93 14.69 -3.94
C TRP A 4 -1.38 13.98 -2.66
N LEU A 5 -1.72 14.74 -1.62
CA LEU A 5 -2.38 14.18 -0.43
C LEU A 5 -3.80 13.71 -0.77
N MET A 6 -4.56 14.50 -1.53
CA MET A 6 -5.91 14.12 -1.96
C MET A 6 -5.89 12.97 -2.99
N PHE A 7 -4.87 12.91 -3.85
CA PHE A 7 -4.62 11.75 -4.71
C PHE A 7 -4.43 10.46 -3.90
N GLN A 8 -3.75 10.53 -2.75
CA GLN A 8 -3.65 9.39 -1.85
C GLN A 8 -5.01 9.03 -1.24
N MET A 9 -5.72 10.02 -0.69
CA MET A 9 -6.98 9.83 0.03
C MET A 9 -8.11 9.31 -0.87
N GLY A 10 -8.17 9.75 -2.13
CA GLY A 10 -9.20 9.35 -3.08
C GLY A 10 -8.79 8.23 -4.04
N GLY A 11 -7.49 7.94 -4.16
CA GLY A 11 -6.95 6.97 -5.11
C GLY A 11 -6.20 5.84 -4.42
N ILE A 12 -4.93 6.08 -4.09
CA ILE A 12 -4.00 5.04 -3.60
C ILE A 12 -4.58 4.27 -2.41
N GLY A 13 -5.01 4.98 -1.36
CA GLY A 13 -5.51 4.35 -0.13
C GLY A 13 -6.74 3.46 -0.37
N PRO A 14 -7.85 4.03 -0.89
CA PRO A 14 -9.07 3.26 -1.14
C PRO A 14 -8.86 2.08 -2.10
N MET A 15 -8.13 2.28 -3.21
CA MET A 15 -7.96 1.22 -4.22
C MET A 15 -7.05 0.09 -3.73
N MET A 16 -5.95 0.40 -3.01
CA MET A 16 -5.11 -0.63 -2.39
C MET A 16 -5.85 -1.35 -1.24
N GLY A 17 -6.71 -0.64 -0.51
CA GLY A 17 -7.59 -1.24 0.48
C GLY A 17 -8.49 -2.31 -0.14
N GLN A 18 -9.17 -1.99 -1.24
CA GLN A 18 -10.01 -2.96 -1.97
C GLN A 18 -9.18 -4.11 -2.56
N ALA A 19 -8.00 -3.83 -3.10
CA ALA A 19 -7.08 -4.88 -3.57
C ALA A 19 -6.76 -5.86 -2.43
N ASN A 20 -6.44 -5.37 -1.22
CA ASN A 20 -6.20 -6.23 -0.07
C ASN A 20 -7.43 -7.05 0.32
N VAL A 21 -8.62 -6.44 0.34
CA VAL A 21 -9.88 -7.16 0.65
C VAL A 21 -10.06 -8.34 -0.29
N PHE A 22 -10.15 -8.11 -1.60
CA PHE A 22 -10.44 -9.20 -2.55
C PHE A 22 -9.28 -10.17 -2.74
N PHE A 23 -8.03 -9.70 -2.61
CA PHE A 23 -6.86 -10.54 -2.82
C PHE A 23 -6.49 -11.38 -1.59
N ARG A 24 -6.69 -10.89 -0.37
CA ARG A 24 -6.22 -11.56 0.86
C ARG A 24 -7.33 -12.03 1.77
N TYR A 25 -8.39 -11.23 1.96
CA TYR A 25 -9.30 -11.42 3.09
C TYR A 25 -10.68 -11.95 2.70
N PHE A 26 -11.12 -11.68 1.46
CA PHE A 26 -12.47 -12.03 1.03
C PHE A 26 -12.64 -13.57 1.04
N PRO A 27 -13.80 -14.08 1.48
CA PRO A 27 -14.08 -15.51 1.60
C PRO A 27 -13.79 -16.36 0.36
N GLU A 28 -14.03 -15.76 -0.79
CA GLU A 28 -14.00 -16.38 -2.10
C GLU A 28 -13.11 -15.57 -3.05
N LYS A 29 -12.48 -16.25 -4.01
CA LYS A 29 -11.68 -15.58 -5.04
C LYS A 29 -12.59 -15.09 -6.16
N ILE A 30 -12.84 -13.78 -6.17
CA ILE A 30 -13.55 -13.11 -7.24
C ILE A 30 -12.51 -12.50 -8.19
N GLN A 31 -12.02 -13.29 -9.15
CA GLN A 31 -10.91 -12.89 -10.03
C GLN A 31 -11.13 -11.54 -10.73
N PRO A 32 -12.32 -11.24 -11.30
CA PRO A 32 -12.56 -9.93 -11.92
C PRO A 32 -12.42 -8.74 -10.96
N ALA A 33 -12.75 -8.91 -9.67
CA ALA A 33 -12.57 -7.87 -8.67
C ALA A 33 -11.09 -7.70 -8.31
N ILE A 34 -10.35 -8.80 -8.14
CA ILE A 34 -8.90 -8.80 -7.91
C ILE A 34 -8.20 -8.06 -9.05
N ASP A 35 -8.46 -8.47 -10.29
CA ASP A 35 -7.85 -7.87 -11.48
C ASP A 35 -8.16 -6.37 -11.60
N ARG A 36 -9.42 -5.98 -11.31
CA ARG A 36 -9.84 -4.58 -11.32
C ARG A 36 -9.03 -3.73 -10.34
N TYR A 37 -8.96 -4.15 -9.07
CA TYR A 37 -8.32 -3.33 -8.05
C TYR A 37 -6.80 -3.37 -8.11
N GLN A 38 -6.20 -4.51 -8.45
CA GLN A 38 -4.75 -4.59 -8.71
C GLN A 38 -4.36 -3.78 -9.95
N GLY A 39 -5.15 -3.85 -11.02
CA GLY A 39 -4.97 -3.05 -12.22
C GLY A 39 -5.06 -1.54 -11.96
N GLU A 40 -6.04 -1.11 -11.17
CA GLU A 40 -6.17 0.29 -10.79
C GLU A 40 -5.03 0.76 -9.88
N CYS A 41 -4.59 -0.05 -8.92
CA CYS A 41 -3.39 0.24 -8.13
C CYS A 41 -2.16 0.43 -9.03
N ARG A 42 -1.97 -0.46 -10.01
CA ARG A 42 -0.87 -0.36 -10.98
C ARG A 42 -0.97 0.93 -11.82
N ARG A 43 -2.17 1.32 -12.26
CA ARG A 43 -2.39 2.59 -12.97
C ARG A 43 -2.00 3.79 -12.11
N LEU A 44 -2.42 3.81 -10.84
CA LEU A 44 -2.08 4.88 -9.90
C LEU A 44 -0.57 4.92 -9.61
N PHE A 45 0.09 3.77 -9.50
CA PHE A 45 1.54 3.69 -9.36
C PHE A 45 2.28 4.24 -10.58
N ARG A 46 1.78 4.01 -11.80
CA ARG A 46 2.33 4.65 -13.01
C ARG A 46 2.19 6.17 -12.99
N VAL A 47 1.12 6.72 -12.41
CA VAL A 47 0.98 8.18 -12.21
C VAL A 47 2.05 8.70 -11.25
N LEU A 48 2.29 7.99 -10.14
CA LEU A 48 3.36 8.35 -9.19
C LEU A 48 4.74 8.24 -9.85
N ASP A 49 5.03 7.15 -10.56
CA ASP A 49 6.29 6.94 -11.26
C ASP A 49 6.58 8.05 -12.29
N GLY A 50 5.57 8.37 -13.12
CA GLY A 50 5.67 9.46 -14.09
C GLY A 50 5.92 10.83 -13.45
N ARG A 51 5.30 11.10 -12.28
CA ARG A 51 5.60 12.30 -11.50
C ARG A 51 7.02 12.29 -10.95
N LEU A 52 7.48 11.15 -10.43
CA LEU A 52 8.77 10.99 -9.75
C LEU A 52 9.96 10.87 -10.70
N ARG A 53 9.70 10.79 -12.02
CA ARG A 53 10.72 10.88 -13.07
C ARG A 53 11.45 12.21 -13.02
N ASP A 54 10.69 13.30 -12.94
CA ASP A 54 11.21 14.67 -13.05
C ASP A 54 11.31 15.37 -11.68
N HIS A 55 10.96 14.65 -10.59
CA HIS A 55 10.91 15.20 -9.23
C HIS A 55 11.45 14.23 -8.19
N GLU A 56 12.22 14.74 -7.23
CA GLU A 56 12.74 13.91 -6.13
C GLU A 56 11.61 13.38 -5.23
N PHE A 57 10.65 14.23 -4.90
CA PHE A 57 9.43 13.96 -4.12
C PHE A 57 8.18 14.46 -4.84
N LEU A 58 6.99 14.02 -4.41
CA LEU A 58 5.74 14.25 -5.15
C LEU A 58 5.40 15.75 -5.29
N ALA A 59 5.65 16.53 -4.26
CA ALA A 59 5.18 17.92 -4.14
C ALA A 59 6.30 18.97 -4.12
N GLY A 60 7.48 18.66 -4.67
CA GLY A 60 8.68 19.49 -4.55
C GLY A 60 9.56 18.92 -3.46
N ASP A 61 9.64 19.59 -2.32
CA ASP A 61 10.32 19.07 -1.13
C ASP A 61 9.53 17.93 -0.47
N TYR A 62 10.22 17.11 0.32
CA TYR A 62 9.62 16.03 1.10
C TYR A 62 8.49 16.56 1.99
N SER A 63 7.30 15.97 1.86
CA SER A 63 6.10 16.50 2.50
C SER A 63 5.18 15.41 3.07
N ILE A 64 4.09 15.83 3.71
CA ILE A 64 3.02 14.92 4.16
C ILE A 64 2.38 14.12 3.02
N ALA A 65 2.44 14.62 1.78
CA ALA A 65 1.95 13.86 0.64
C ALA A 65 2.83 12.61 0.39
N ASP A 66 4.15 12.73 0.56
CA ASP A 66 5.06 11.60 0.43
C ASP A 66 4.84 10.60 1.55
N ILE A 67 4.70 11.08 2.79
CA ILE A 67 4.41 10.22 3.96
C ILE A 67 3.13 9.41 3.71
N ALA A 68 2.05 10.07 3.29
CA ALA A 68 0.75 9.45 3.06
C ALA A 68 0.80 8.40 1.94
N ASN A 69 1.37 8.73 0.78
CA ASN A 69 1.45 7.80 -0.35
C ASN A 69 2.42 6.64 -0.02
N TRP A 70 3.55 6.93 0.61
CA TRP A 70 4.60 5.94 0.88
C TRP A 70 4.15 4.86 1.85
N ALA A 71 3.35 5.23 2.85
CA ALA A 71 2.80 4.29 3.83
C ALA A 71 2.01 3.14 3.17
N TRP A 72 1.39 3.40 2.01
CA TRP A 72 0.67 2.41 1.20
C TRP A 72 1.56 1.76 0.14
N VAL A 73 2.32 2.54 -0.63
CA VAL A 73 3.18 2.01 -1.71
C VAL A 73 4.18 0.97 -1.17
N ARG A 74 4.74 1.16 0.03
CA ARG A 74 5.69 0.21 0.62
C ARG A 74 5.12 -1.19 0.83
N THR A 75 3.79 -1.34 0.88
CA THR A 75 3.11 -2.64 1.09
C THR A 75 2.54 -3.22 -0.20
N HIS A 76 2.97 -2.76 -1.37
CA HIS A 76 2.42 -3.18 -2.68
C HIS A 76 2.40 -4.71 -2.89
N ARG A 77 3.42 -5.43 -2.41
CA ARG A 77 3.48 -6.91 -2.48
C ARG A 77 2.31 -7.58 -1.75
N TRP A 78 1.89 -7.00 -0.62
CA TRP A 78 0.74 -7.50 0.13
C TRP A 78 -0.54 -7.42 -0.70
N SER A 79 -0.70 -6.33 -1.44
CA SER A 79 -1.80 -6.10 -2.38
C SER A 79 -1.67 -6.91 -3.69
N GLY A 80 -0.56 -7.63 -3.90
CA GLY A 80 -0.30 -8.38 -5.12
C GLY A 80 0.00 -7.50 -6.33
N VAL A 81 0.50 -6.28 -6.12
CA VAL A 81 0.78 -5.33 -7.21
C VAL A 81 2.28 -5.26 -7.47
N ASP A 82 2.69 -5.62 -8.67
CA ASP A 82 4.08 -5.51 -9.13
C ASP A 82 4.45 -4.06 -9.48
N VAL A 83 5.70 -3.71 -9.18
CA VAL A 83 6.32 -2.38 -9.39
C VAL A 83 7.70 -2.46 -10.04
N ASP A 84 8.13 -3.64 -10.50
CA ASP A 84 9.50 -3.84 -10.98
C ASP A 84 9.84 -2.97 -12.21
N ASP A 85 8.84 -2.66 -13.04
CA ASP A 85 8.90 -1.77 -14.20
C ASP A 85 8.72 -0.27 -13.87
N LEU A 86 8.68 0.11 -12.60
CA LEU A 86 8.47 1.49 -12.12
C LEU A 86 9.72 2.01 -11.39
N PRO A 87 10.80 2.37 -12.12
CA PRO A 87 12.10 2.67 -11.53
C PRO A 87 12.09 3.92 -10.65
N HIS A 88 11.31 4.95 -11.00
CA HIS A 88 11.28 6.20 -10.25
C HIS A 88 10.46 6.04 -8.96
N LEU A 89 9.38 5.27 -9.03
CA LEU A 89 8.61 4.87 -7.84
C LEU A 89 9.47 4.04 -6.89
N ARG A 90 10.24 3.08 -7.41
CA ARG A 90 11.16 2.26 -6.60
C ARG A 90 12.25 3.10 -5.94
N ARG A 91 12.92 3.97 -6.70
CA ARG A 91 13.89 4.94 -6.17
C ARG A 91 13.28 5.73 -5.01
N TRP A 92 12.11 6.30 -5.23
CA TRP A 92 11.41 7.13 -4.24
C TRP A 92 10.97 6.33 -3.00
N ARG A 93 10.48 5.11 -3.19
CA ARG A 93 10.10 4.22 -2.08
C ARG A 93 11.31 3.87 -1.23
N ASP A 94 12.41 3.48 -1.87
CA ASP A 94 13.60 2.97 -1.21
C ASP A 94 14.35 4.10 -0.49
N GLN A 95 14.48 5.29 -1.09
CA GLN A 95 15.09 6.44 -0.40
C GLN A 95 14.30 6.87 0.86
N ILE A 96 12.96 6.84 0.84
CA ILE A 96 12.15 7.21 2.00
C ILE A 96 12.28 6.16 3.11
N ARG A 97 12.38 4.87 2.75
CA ARG A 97 12.57 3.76 3.70
C ARG A 97 13.83 3.90 4.56
N LEU A 98 14.87 4.55 4.02
CA LEU A 98 16.14 4.78 4.70
C LEU A 98 16.11 5.92 5.73
N ARG A 99 15.05 6.76 5.73
CA ARG A 99 14.97 7.90 6.66
C ARG A 99 14.81 7.41 8.11
N PRO A 100 15.62 7.86 9.08
CA PRO A 100 15.55 7.36 10.46
C PRO A 100 14.17 7.53 11.12
N ALA A 101 13.46 8.63 10.83
CA ALA A 101 12.11 8.85 11.35
C ALA A 101 11.08 7.86 10.78
N VAL A 102 11.23 7.48 9.51
CA VAL A 102 10.37 6.49 8.84
C VAL A 102 10.61 5.10 9.41
N VAL A 103 11.89 4.72 9.60
CA VAL A 103 12.26 3.45 10.25
C VAL A 103 11.64 3.34 11.64
N ARG A 104 11.73 4.41 12.45
CA ARG A 104 11.07 4.44 13.76
C ARG A 104 9.55 4.32 13.65
N GLY A 105 8.93 5.03 12.70
CA GLY A 105 7.48 5.05 12.52
C GLY A 105 6.89 3.71 12.09
N ILE A 106 7.58 2.91 11.27
CA ILE A 106 7.07 1.59 10.88
C ILE A 106 7.27 0.51 11.94
N ASN A 107 8.16 0.76 12.91
CA ASN A 107 8.47 -0.17 14.00
C ASN A 107 7.73 0.21 15.30
N ASN A 108 6.94 1.30 15.31
CA ASN A 108 6.22 1.76 16.47
C ASN A 108 4.79 2.25 16.13
N PRO A 109 3.74 1.51 16.52
CA PRO A 109 3.80 0.22 17.20
C PRO A 109 4.45 -0.85 16.30
N PRO A 110 5.04 -1.92 16.88
CA PRO A 110 5.54 -3.04 16.09
C PRO A 110 4.46 -3.56 15.14
N SER A 111 4.84 -3.86 13.88
CA SER A 111 3.89 -4.46 12.94
C SER A 111 3.44 -5.82 13.49
N ALA A 112 2.13 -5.99 13.71
CA ALA A 112 1.56 -7.30 14.06
C ALA A 112 1.63 -8.31 12.90
N ILE A 113 2.01 -7.85 11.72
CA ILE A 113 2.12 -8.63 10.49
C ILE A 113 3.57 -8.58 10.02
N ASP A 114 4.20 -9.75 9.92
CA ASP A 114 5.39 -9.89 9.11
C ASP A 114 5.00 -9.99 7.64
N ARG A 115 5.13 -8.87 6.91
CA ARG A 115 4.75 -8.80 5.48
C ARG A 115 5.81 -9.40 4.56
N ASP A 116 6.98 -9.73 5.10
CA ASP A 116 8.10 -10.36 4.41
C ASP A 116 8.39 -11.78 4.96
N GLY A 117 7.59 -12.25 5.93
CA GLY A 117 7.74 -13.52 6.63
C GLY A 117 6.86 -14.66 6.12
N ASP A 118 6.89 -15.77 6.86
CA ASP A 118 6.31 -17.06 6.46
C ASP A 118 4.77 -17.01 6.29
N ASP A 119 4.30 -17.83 5.35
CA ASP A 119 2.93 -17.87 4.82
C ASP A 119 1.86 -18.05 5.91
N GLU A 120 2.22 -18.63 7.05
CA GLU A 120 1.31 -18.95 8.16
C GLU A 120 0.81 -17.71 8.91
N GLN A 121 1.67 -16.74 9.22
CA GLN A 121 1.24 -15.50 9.91
C GLN A 121 0.35 -14.65 9.00
N ALA A 122 0.66 -14.63 7.71
CA ALA A 122 -0.15 -13.96 6.70
C ALA A 122 -1.55 -14.59 6.60
N ARG A 123 -1.66 -15.92 6.69
CA ARG A 123 -2.94 -16.65 6.71
C ARG A 123 -3.75 -16.34 7.97
N ARG A 124 -3.14 -16.39 9.17
CA ARG A 124 -3.83 -16.05 10.43
C ARG A 124 -4.40 -14.63 10.41
N PHE A 125 -3.61 -13.66 9.95
CA PHE A 125 -4.08 -12.29 9.82
C PHE A 125 -5.25 -12.18 8.83
N ALA A 126 -5.18 -12.90 7.71
CA ALA A 126 -6.26 -12.92 6.73
C ALA A 126 -7.56 -13.53 7.30
N GLU A 127 -7.47 -14.57 8.13
CA GLU A 127 -8.63 -15.17 8.81
C GLU A 127 -9.28 -14.21 9.82
N GLU A 128 -8.48 -13.48 10.61
CA GLU A 128 -9.01 -12.47 11.53
C GLU A 128 -9.66 -11.30 10.78
N ALA A 129 -9.00 -10.80 9.73
CA ALA A 129 -9.55 -9.76 8.88
C ALA A 129 -10.86 -10.18 8.21
N ARG A 130 -10.97 -11.46 7.81
CA ARG A 130 -12.20 -12.04 7.24
C ARG A 130 -13.35 -12.04 8.26
N LYS A 131 -13.10 -12.46 9.51
CA LYS A 131 -14.11 -12.38 10.59
C LYS A 131 -14.61 -10.96 10.78
N MET A 132 -13.70 -9.97 10.76
CA MET A 132 -14.07 -8.56 10.88
C MET A 132 -14.92 -8.08 9.69
N LEU A 133 -14.56 -8.47 8.46
CA LEU A 133 -15.30 -8.11 7.25
C LEU A 133 -16.72 -8.70 7.21
N GLU A 134 -16.88 -9.96 7.62
CA GLU A 134 -18.18 -10.65 7.60
C GLU A 134 -19.11 -10.16 8.71
N THR A 135 -18.58 -9.83 9.89
CA THR A 135 -19.40 -9.49 11.07
C THR A 135 -19.54 -7.99 11.32
N GLY A 136 -18.70 -7.16 10.69
CA GLY A 136 -18.58 -5.73 11.02
C GLY A 136 -18.10 -5.47 12.46
N GLN A 137 -17.72 -6.51 13.21
CA GLN A 137 -17.25 -6.42 14.59
C GLN A 137 -15.73 -6.54 14.61
N SER A 138 -15.05 -5.53 15.15
CA SER A 138 -13.62 -5.64 15.47
C SER A 138 -13.45 -6.58 16.66
N ALA A 139 -12.47 -7.49 16.61
CA ALA A 139 -11.98 -8.17 17.80
C ALA A 139 -11.64 -7.09 18.84
N ARG A 140 -12.31 -7.16 19.99
CA ARG A 140 -12.08 -6.28 21.14
C ARG A 140 -11.06 -6.91 22.07
#